data_AF-A0A323UYB8-F1
#
_entry.id   AF-A0A323UYB8-F1
#
_cell.length_a   1.000
_cell.length_b   1.000
_cell.length_c   1.000
_cell.angle_alpha   90.00
_cell.angle_beta   90.00
_cell.angle_gamma   90.00
#
_symmetry.space_group_name_H-M   'P 1'
#
loop_
_entity.id
_entity.type
_entity.pdbx_description
1 polymer ?
#
loop_
_entity_poly.entity_id
_entity_poly.type
_entity_poly.pdbx_seq_one_letter_code
_entity_poly.pdbx_strand_id
1 'polypeptide(L)'
;MRILPQKALRGSVTSVDSRTKLQDEPPGVDIGPLLYLRGHGEGRVQLTAICVTARDTMPSLTTDEGRSIPSTIYECEGRRVVRYKFSLKADAEAFYELDGERRCVNTDFGQDLRIAFVSCNGQEDGDLERDFSERNAMWRRLACQHDDNPFQLLLHGGDQIYADEILSSHPLLRAWADEGEKHSLHPSEAELDELRTSVRRSFIDCYSGVLGSDESNWLMGRVPSLTMWDDHDICDGWGSMSDRKLDAPVGRLLFEVARECFLVFQFGVAPDEVPEIVIDRTASTLTWHVKLTGLHVIAPDLRSERRRRRVMGETGWQALSDALAAVHEGRVLLISSVPALGPRLSWIEGVMRLWPDMQKYEDDLRDQWQSRAHRAEWRRLLESLAKVHADPKTPVTVLSGEIHLATRGTFDVSPTPIHQLVASGISHPAPTVLYALGLDVLARFGETPVPGHEIRMRPLPGRTSIYTSQRNFLVLERRSGHWTAYWELEKSGRTPPLQM
;
A
#
# COMPACT_ATOMS: atom_id res chain seq x y z
N MET A 1 -74.25 9.25 -9.55
CA MET A 1 -74.03 9.04 -8.10
C MET A 1 -74.30 7.57 -7.79
N ARG A 2 -73.27 6.72 -7.86
CA ARG A 2 -73.30 5.30 -7.48
C ARG A 2 -71.85 4.82 -7.29
N ILE A 3 -71.64 4.14 -6.17
CA ILE A 3 -70.38 3.53 -5.70
C ILE A 3 -70.20 2.15 -6.37
N LEU A 4 -68.93 1.69 -6.46
CA LEU A 4 -68.37 0.31 -6.51
C LEU A 4 -67.38 0.12 -7.70
N PRO A 5 -66.44 -0.88 -7.69
CA PRO A 5 -65.39 -1.19 -6.70
C PRO A 5 -64.03 -1.68 -7.33
N GLN A 6 -63.02 -1.91 -6.48
CA GLN A 6 -61.90 -2.88 -6.52
C GLN A 6 -61.17 -3.31 -7.82
N LYS A 7 -59.82 -3.14 -7.83
CA LYS A 7 -58.72 -4.07 -8.22
C LYS A 7 -57.40 -3.26 -8.25
N ALA A 8 -56.18 -3.73 -7.97
CA ALA A 8 -55.64 -4.95 -7.38
C ALA A 8 -54.13 -4.68 -7.09
N LEU A 9 -53.64 -5.29 -6.00
CA LEU A 9 -52.26 -5.63 -5.62
C LEU A 9 -51.10 -5.33 -6.59
N ARG A 10 -50.06 -4.65 -6.08
CA ARG A 10 -48.66 -5.07 -6.24
C ARG A 10 -47.92 -4.92 -4.90
N GLY A 11 -47.20 -5.99 -4.56
CA GLY A 11 -46.61 -6.23 -3.26
C GLY A 11 -45.52 -5.23 -2.87
N SER A 12 -45.46 -5.02 -1.57
CA SER A 12 -44.43 -4.26 -0.86
C SER A 12 -43.04 -4.80 -1.15
N VAL A 13 -42.19 -3.92 -1.68
CA VAL A 13 -40.73 -4.07 -1.60
C VAL A 13 -40.36 -3.93 -0.13
N THR A 14 -40.00 -5.03 0.51
CA THR A 14 -39.32 -5.01 1.80
C THR A 14 -37.95 -4.39 1.59
N SER A 15 -37.80 -3.14 2.01
CA SER A 15 -36.50 -2.51 2.23
C SER A 15 -35.79 -3.27 3.35
N VAL A 16 -34.82 -4.11 2.99
CA VAL A 16 -33.86 -4.63 3.94
C VAL A 16 -32.84 -3.52 4.17
N ASP A 17 -33.07 -2.75 5.23
CA ASP A 17 -32.09 -1.88 5.85
C ASP A 17 -30.98 -2.78 6.44
N SER A 18 -29.86 -2.90 5.74
CA SER A 18 -28.70 -3.70 6.15
C SER A 18 -27.78 -2.90 7.08
N ARG A 19 -28.34 -2.33 8.15
CA ARG A 19 -27.59 -1.87 9.33
C ARG A 19 -27.30 -3.04 10.28
N THR A 20 -26.78 -4.13 9.74
CA THR A 20 -26.43 -5.30 10.56
C THR A 20 -24.96 -5.22 10.96
N LYS A 21 -24.74 -4.67 12.16
CA LYS A 21 -23.67 -5.02 13.12
C LYS A 21 -22.23 -5.04 12.59
N LEU A 22 -21.63 -3.86 12.51
CA LEU A 22 -20.16 -3.68 12.59
C LEU A 22 -19.71 -3.07 13.93
N GLN A 23 -20.61 -2.92 14.90
CA GLN A 23 -20.28 -2.43 16.24
C GLN A 23 -20.44 -3.55 17.26
N ASP A 24 -19.29 -4.06 17.72
CA ASP A 24 -19.06 -4.63 19.05
C ASP A 24 -17.52 -4.59 19.26
N GLU A 25 -16.90 -3.40 19.28
CA GLU A 25 -15.51 -3.26 19.73
C GLU A 25 -15.43 -3.45 21.25
N PRO A 26 -14.44 -4.23 21.77
CA PRO A 26 -14.28 -4.39 23.21
C PRO A 26 -13.96 -3.02 23.86
N PRO A 27 -14.56 -2.69 25.02
CA PRO A 27 -14.37 -1.41 25.66
C PRO A 27 -12.89 -1.19 26.01
N GLY A 28 -12.21 -0.28 25.28
CA GLY A 28 -10.85 0.20 25.57
C GLY A 28 -9.80 0.02 24.45
N VAL A 29 -10.16 -0.57 23.31
CA VAL A 29 -9.35 -0.55 22.08
C VAL A 29 -9.88 0.54 21.15
N ASP A 30 -9.02 1.49 20.78
CA ASP A 30 -9.34 2.57 19.85
C ASP A 30 -9.12 2.13 18.40
N ILE A 31 -8.13 1.27 18.14
CA ILE A 31 -7.81 0.74 16.81
C ILE A 31 -7.25 -0.68 16.93
N GLY A 32 -7.67 -1.54 16.02
CA GLY A 32 -7.13 -2.88 15.84
C GLY A 32 -7.98 -3.97 16.48
N PRO A 33 -7.49 -5.22 16.46
CA PRO A 33 -6.12 -5.61 16.13
C PRO A 33 -5.79 -5.42 14.65
N LEU A 34 -4.58 -4.93 14.35
CA LEU A 34 -4.03 -4.91 12.99
C LEU A 34 -2.97 -6.00 12.88
N LEU A 35 -3.13 -6.95 11.95
CA LEU A 35 -2.26 -8.11 11.79
C LEU A 35 -1.18 -7.87 10.74
N TYR A 36 0.04 -8.29 11.04
CA TYR A 36 1.19 -8.25 10.13
C TYR A 36 1.88 -9.61 10.07
N LEU A 37 2.18 -10.04 8.85
CA LEU A 37 2.89 -11.29 8.61
C LEU A 37 4.39 -11.11 8.89
N ARG A 38 4.99 -12.04 9.64
CA ARG A 38 6.44 -12.05 9.95
C ARG A 38 7.20 -13.18 9.29
N GLY A 39 6.50 -14.23 8.87
CA GLY A 39 7.10 -15.36 8.21
C GLY A 39 6.31 -16.63 8.44
N HIS A 40 6.90 -17.74 8.00
CA HIS A 40 6.31 -19.05 8.07
C HIS A 40 7.41 -20.09 8.32
N GLY A 41 7.15 -21.06 9.20
CA GLY A 41 8.08 -22.12 9.55
C GLY A 41 7.43 -23.17 10.43
N GLU A 42 7.87 -24.43 10.29
CA GLU A 42 7.43 -25.56 11.14
C GLU A 42 5.89 -25.77 11.15
N GLY A 43 5.22 -25.50 10.03
CA GLY A 43 3.76 -25.64 9.90
C GLY A 43 2.97 -24.55 10.63
N ARG A 44 3.63 -23.44 10.99
CA ARG A 44 3.02 -22.28 11.64
C ARG A 44 3.37 -20.98 10.92
N VAL A 45 2.48 -20.02 11.04
CA VAL A 45 2.59 -18.67 10.50
C VAL A 45 2.86 -17.72 11.65
N GLN A 46 3.97 -16.98 11.56
CA GLN A 46 4.38 -16.02 12.56
C GLN A 46 3.72 -14.68 12.29
N LEU A 47 3.04 -14.13 13.29
CA LEU A 47 2.23 -12.93 13.19
C LEU A 47 2.61 -11.92 14.27
N THR A 48 2.37 -10.66 13.97
CA THR A 48 2.33 -9.59 14.95
C THR A 48 0.96 -8.92 14.87
N ALA A 49 0.32 -8.71 16.00
CA ALA A 49 -0.85 -7.83 16.10
C ALA A 49 -0.46 -6.56 16.84
N ILE A 50 -0.98 -5.41 16.41
CA ILE A 50 -0.99 -4.19 17.24
C ILE A 50 -2.41 -3.76 17.56
N CYS A 51 -2.60 -3.18 18.74
CA CYS A 51 -3.81 -2.48 19.14
C CYS A 51 -3.42 -1.09 19.65
N VAL A 52 -4.15 -0.06 19.24
CA VAL A 52 -4.06 1.27 19.83
C VAL A 52 -5.11 1.36 20.93
N THR A 53 -4.70 1.78 22.11
CA THR A 53 -5.49 1.70 23.34
C THR A 53 -5.27 2.94 24.19
N ALA A 54 -6.21 3.21 25.10
CA ALA A 54 -5.95 4.09 26.23
C ALA A 54 -4.80 3.53 27.09
N ARG A 55 -4.00 4.42 27.71
CA ARG A 55 -2.78 4.10 28.47
C ARG A 55 -2.94 3.02 29.55
N ASP A 56 -4.11 2.81 30.11
CA ASP A 56 -4.39 1.85 31.18
C ASP A 56 -5.01 0.52 30.69
N THR A 57 -5.26 0.40 29.39
CA THR A 57 -5.88 -0.79 28.80
C THR A 57 -4.83 -1.68 28.11
N MET A 58 -4.92 -2.99 28.35
CA MET A 58 -4.14 -4.00 27.63
C MET A 58 -5.02 -5.21 27.34
N PRO A 59 -5.50 -5.36 26.09
CA PRO A 59 -6.29 -6.51 25.68
C PRO A 59 -5.58 -7.84 25.95
N SER A 60 -6.35 -8.91 26.10
CA SER A 60 -5.83 -10.27 26.20
C SER A 60 -5.91 -10.96 24.84
N LEU A 61 -4.75 -11.27 24.25
CA LEU A 61 -4.68 -12.11 23.05
C LEU A 61 -4.38 -13.57 23.42
N THR A 62 -5.21 -14.49 22.96
CA THR A 62 -5.06 -15.95 23.16
C THR A 62 -5.10 -16.70 21.84
N THR A 63 -4.26 -17.74 21.72
CA THR A 63 -4.19 -18.64 20.56
C THR A 63 -4.27 -20.09 21.04
N ASP A 64 -4.10 -21.05 20.12
CA ASP A 64 -3.94 -22.47 20.46
C ASP A 64 -2.66 -22.77 21.26
N GLU A 65 -1.70 -21.83 21.32
CA GLU A 65 -0.48 -21.90 22.12
C GLU A 65 -0.64 -21.24 23.51
N GLY A 66 -1.82 -20.71 23.82
CA GLY A 66 -2.12 -20.02 25.07
C GLY A 66 -2.12 -18.51 24.93
N ARG A 67 -1.91 -17.81 26.05
CA ARG A 67 -1.97 -16.34 26.11
C ARG A 67 -0.66 -15.71 25.63
N SER A 68 -0.74 -14.80 24.66
CA SER A 68 0.39 -13.98 24.23
C SER A 68 0.71 -12.89 25.25
N ILE A 69 1.99 -12.54 25.36
CA ILE A 69 2.46 -11.51 26.29
C ILE A 69 2.40 -10.15 25.57
N PRO A 70 1.57 -9.19 26.04
CA PRO A 70 1.55 -7.85 25.47
C PRO A 70 2.86 -7.11 25.73
N SER A 71 3.30 -6.32 24.77
CA SER A 71 4.42 -5.38 24.90
C SER A 71 4.01 -4.00 24.41
N THR A 72 4.39 -2.94 25.11
CA THR A 72 4.17 -1.58 24.60
C THR A 72 5.32 -1.22 23.66
N ILE A 73 5.01 -0.84 22.43
CA ILE A 73 6.01 -0.46 21.42
C ILE A 73 6.04 1.04 21.13
N TYR A 74 4.98 1.76 21.52
CA TYR A 74 4.88 3.18 21.29
C TYR A 74 3.88 3.84 22.26
N GLU A 75 4.18 5.05 22.71
CA GLU A 75 3.27 5.88 23.51
C GLU A 75 3.35 7.35 23.06
N CYS A 76 2.21 7.99 22.88
CA CYS A 76 2.13 9.41 22.58
C CYS A 76 0.75 9.95 22.99
N GLU A 77 0.71 11.13 23.62
CA GLU A 77 -0.53 11.88 23.92
C GLU A 77 -1.64 11.03 24.59
N GLY A 78 -1.26 10.13 25.50
CA GLY A 78 -2.22 9.28 26.24
C GLY A 78 -2.69 8.04 25.50
N ARG A 79 -2.34 7.87 24.21
CA ARG A 79 -2.52 6.63 23.46
C ARG A 79 -1.29 5.73 23.60
N ARG A 80 -1.54 4.42 23.61
CA ARG A 80 -0.53 3.37 23.65
C ARG A 80 -0.74 2.40 22.51
N VAL A 81 0.35 2.04 21.82
CA VAL A 81 0.37 0.93 20.86
C VAL A 81 0.89 -0.32 21.56
N VAL A 82 -0.02 -1.28 21.78
CA VAL A 82 0.25 -2.58 22.38
C VAL A 82 0.46 -3.60 21.28
N ARG A 83 1.58 -4.31 21.32
CA ARG A 83 1.97 -5.36 20.39
C ARG A 83 1.88 -6.73 21.01
N TYR A 84 1.40 -7.69 20.23
CA TYR A 84 1.44 -9.12 20.50
C TYR A 84 2.26 -9.82 19.41
N LYS A 85 3.26 -10.60 19.81
CA LYS A 85 3.92 -11.57 18.91
C LYS A 85 3.34 -12.95 19.21
N PHE A 86 2.90 -13.65 18.17
CA PHE A 86 2.30 -14.98 18.31
C PHE A 86 2.39 -15.73 16.98
N SER A 87 2.01 -17.00 17.01
CA SER A 87 1.95 -17.81 15.80
C SER A 87 0.62 -18.55 15.73
N LEU A 88 0.17 -18.85 14.51
CA LEU A 88 -1.01 -19.67 14.25
C LEU A 88 -0.58 -20.91 13.45
N LYS A 89 -1.27 -22.04 13.62
CA LYS A 89 -1.10 -23.18 12.69
C LYS A 89 -1.36 -22.72 11.26
N ALA A 90 -0.63 -23.28 10.30
CA ALA A 90 -0.96 -23.10 8.88
C ALA A 90 -2.22 -23.92 8.57
N ASP A 91 -3.39 -23.28 8.68
CA ASP A 91 -4.70 -23.90 8.57
C ASP A 91 -5.71 -22.87 8.04
N ALA A 92 -6.67 -23.31 7.23
CA ALA A 92 -7.71 -22.44 6.69
C ALA A 92 -8.64 -21.88 7.78
N GLU A 93 -8.78 -22.60 8.89
CA GLU A 93 -9.68 -22.29 10.01
C GLU A 93 -8.91 -21.82 11.26
N ALA A 94 -7.65 -21.42 11.11
CA ALA A 94 -6.87 -20.88 12.22
C ALA A 94 -7.56 -19.64 12.80
N PHE A 95 -7.35 -19.40 14.09
CA PHE A 95 -7.98 -18.29 14.79
C PHE A 95 -7.15 -17.85 15.99
N TYR A 96 -7.42 -16.63 16.43
CA TYR A 96 -7.03 -16.12 17.74
C TYR A 96 -8.24 -15.47 18.41
N GLU A 97 -8.15 -15.21 19.70
CA GLU A 97 -9.15 -14.46 20.45
C GLU A 97 -8.51 -13.20 21.01
N LEU A 98 -9.19 -12.07 20.90
CA LEU A 98 -8.83 -10.82 21.57
C LEU A 98 -9.98 -10.46 22.51
N ASP A 99 -9.70 -10.39 23.82
CA ASP A 99 -10.70 -10.17 24.87
C ASP A 99 -11.91 -11.13 24.78
N GLY A 100 -11.64 -12.37 24.38
CA GLY A 100 -12.65 -13.43 24.23
C GLY A 100 -13.43 -13.38 22.92
N GLU A 101 -13.22 -12.39 22.07
CA GLU A 101 -13.80 -12.34 20.73
C GLU A 101 -12.90 -13.08 19.73
N ARG A 102 -13.42 -14.17 19.19
CA ARG A 102 -12.74 -15.02 18.20
C ARG A 102 -12.68 -14.34 16.82
N ARG A 103 -11.48 -14.31 16.25
CA ARG A 103 -11.20 -13.84 14.88
C ARG A 103 -10.54 -14.97 14.09
N CYS A 104 -11.21 -15.41 13.03
CA CYS A 104 -10.65 -16.39 12.10
C CYS A 104 -9.63 -15.71 11.17
N VAL A 105 -8.54 -16.41 10.89
CA VAL A 105 -7.44 -15.96 10.04
C VAL A 105 -7.04 -17.15 9.19
N ASN A 106 -7.26 -17.08 7.88
CA ASN A 106 -6.83 -18.14 6.99
C ASN A 106 -5.31 -18.05 6.77
N THR A 107 -4.58 -19.01 7.31
CA THR A 107 -3.10 -19.06 7.28
C THR A 107 -2.57 -20.22 6.42
N ASP A 108 -3.43 -20.88 5.66
CA ASP A 108 -3.02 -21.94 4.73
C ASP A 108 -2.48 -21.33 3.43
N PHE A 109 -1.15 -21.21 3.36
CA PHE A 109 -0.43 -20.81 2.14
C PHE A 109 -0.07 -21.99 1.22
N GLY A 110 -0.37 -23.23 1.61
CA GLY A 110 0.04 -24.44 0.90
C GLY A 110 -0.85 -24.80 -0.29
N GLN A 111 -2.12 -24.44 -0.22
CA GLN A 111 -3.15 -24.84 -1.20
C GLN A 111 -3.59 -23.66 -2.09
N ASP A 112 -4.88 -23.54 -2.35
CA ASP A 112 -5.45 -22.39 -3.02
C ASP A 112 -5.21 -21.13 -2.19
N LEU A 113 -4.90 -20.04 -2.88
CA LEU A 113 -4.49 -18.78 -2.25
C LEU A 113 -5.25 -17.62 -2.87
N ARG A 114 -5.65 -16.66 -2.04
CA ARG A 114 -6.26 -15.39 -2.41
C ARG A 114 -5.52 -14.27 -1.71
N ILE A 115 -5.00 -13.35 -2.51
CA ILE A 115 -4.27 -12.17 -2.06
C ILE A 115 -5.04 -10.95 -2.54
N ALA A 116 -5.30 -10.03 -1.63
CA ALA A 116 -5.80 -8.70 -1.98
C ALA A 116 -4.63 -7.73 -2.05
N PHE A 117 -4.66 -6.80 -3.01
CA PHE A 117 -3.69 -5.71 -3.13
C PHE A 117 -4.43 -4.37 -3.19
N VAL A 118 -3.99 -3.43 -2.36
CA VAL A 118 -4.58 -2.10 -2.18
C VAL A 118 -3.48 -1.04 -2.14
N SER A 119 -3.79 0.18 -2.59
CA SER A 119 -2.93 1.37 -2.46
C SER A 119 -3.78 2.64 -2.53
N CYS A 120 -3.18 3.79 -2.22
CA CYS A 120 -3.80 5.13 -2.36
C CYS A 120 -5.12 5.20 -1.56
N ASN A 121 -4.96 5.13 -0.25
CA ASN A 121 -6.02 5.04 0.76
C ASN A 121 -6.31 6.40 1.42
N GLY A 122 -6.54 7.44 0.62
CA GLY A 122 -6.90 8.75 1.12
C GLY A 122 -6.99 9.77 -0.02
N GLN A 123 -6.81 11.05 0.29
CA GLN A 123 -6.62 12.15 -0.66
C GLN A 123 -5.81 13.24 0.05
N GLU A 124 -5.24 14.17 -0.72
CA GLU A 124 -4.25 15.14 -0.23
C GLU A 124 -4.85 16.18 0.73
N ASP A 125 -6.11 16.57 0.51
CA ASP A 125 -6.82 17.59 1.28
C ASP A 125 -8.19 17.08 1.77
N GLY A 126 -8.50 17.23 3.06
CA GLY A 126 -9.79 16.99 3.68
C GLY A 126 -10.23 15.53 3.68
N ASP A 127 -9.31 14.56 3.59
CA ASP A 127 -9.68 13.14 3.46
C ASP A 127 -10.50 12.64 4.66
N LEU A 128 -10.12 13.04 5.87
CA LEU A 128 -10.81 12.67 7.10
C LEU A 128 -12.12 13.47 7.31
N GLU A 129 -12.39 14.48 6.49
CA GLU A 129 -13.62 15.27 6.51
C GLU A 129 -14.70 14.71 5.57
N ARG A 130 -14.33 13.73 4.71
CA ARG A 130 -15.25 13.08 3.78
C ARG A 130 -16.30 12.25 4.50
N ASP A 131 -17.41 12.00 3.82
CA ASP A 131 -18.35 10.97 4.26
C ASP A 131 -17.65 9.59 4.26
N PHE A 132 -17.49 8.98 5.44
CA PHE A 132 -16.82 7.70 5.59
C PHE A 132 -17.47 6.58 4.76
N SER A 133 -18.80 6.63 4.56
CA SER A 133 -19.49 5.60 3.78
C SER A 133 -19.10 5.61 2.31
N GLU A 134 -18.88 6.81 1.76
CA GLU A 134 -18.34 7.09 0.43
C GLU A 134 -16.86 6.74 0.36
N ARG A 135 -16.04 7.29 1.27
CA ARG A 135 -14.58 7.08 1.30
C ARG A 135 -14.22 5.60 1.30
N ASN A 136 -14.85 4.83 2.18
CA ASN A 136 -14.55 3.43 2.42
C ASN A 136 -15.41 2.44 1.60
N ALA A 137 -16.13 2.90 0.57
CA ALA A 137 -17.02 2.05 -0.21
C ALA A 137 -16.30 0.81 -0.79
N MET A 138 -15.05 0.95 -1.23
CA MET A 138 -14.27 -0.18 -1.76
C MET A 138 -13.68 -1.07 -0.67
N TRP A 139 -13.29 -0.53 0.49
CA TRP A 139 -12.92 -1.32 1.67
C TRP A 139 -14.07 -2.21 2.12
N ARG A 140 -15.30 -1.68 2.14
CA ARG A 140 -16.51 -2.45 2.45
C ARG A 140 -16.71 -3.62 1.49
N ARG A 141 -16.51 -3.37 0.19
CA ARG A 141 -16.58 -4.44 -0.83
C ARG A 141 -15.50 -5.49 -0.65
N LEU A 142 -14.27 -5.08 -0.30
CA LEU A 142 -13.17 -6.00 -0.03
C LEU A 142 -13.47 -6.85 1.21
N ALA A 143 -14.01 -6.25 2.27
CA ALA A 143 -14.45 -6.93 3.48
C ALA A 143 -15.57 -7.96 3.18
N CYS A 144 -16.58 -7.60 2.36
CA CYS A 144 -17.59 -8.56 1.91
C CYS A 144 -16.97 -9.73 1.12
N GLN A 145 -15.99 -9.47 0.24
CA GLN A 145 -15.31 -10.56 -0.48
C GLN A 145 -14.49 -11.46 0.43
N HIS A 146 -13.95 -10.92 1.53
CA HIS A 146 -13.27 -11.72 2.55
C HIS A 146 -14.25 -12.62 3.30
N ASP A 147 -15.41 -12.07 3.71
CA ASP A 147 -16.46 -12.81 4.42
C ASP A 147 -17.01 -13.97 3.56
N ASP A 148 -17.17 -13.74 2.25
CA ASP A 148 -17.59 -14.77 1.30
C ASP A 148 -16.51 -15.85 1.04
N ASN A 149 -15.25 -15.43 0.95
CA ASN A 149 -14.12 -16.32 0.64
C ASN A 149 -12.81 -15.74 1.21
N PRO A 150 -12.29 -16.27 2.33
CA PRO A 150 -11.19 -15.65 3.05
C PRO A 150 -9.94 -15.41 2.21
N PHE A 151 -9.38 -14.21 2.35
CA PHE A 151 -8.02 -13.88 1.90
C PHE A 151 -7.00 -14.36 2.93
N GLN A 152 -5.84 -14.81 2.46
CA GLN A 152 -4.71 -15.17 3.34
C GLN A 152 -3.70 -14.02 3.49
N LEU A 153 -3.74 -13.03 2.60
CA LEU A 153 -2.78 -11.93 2.60
C LEU A 153 -3.39 -10.64 2.04
N LEU A 154 -3.11 -9.53 2.72
CA LEU A 154 -3.42 -8.18 2.27
C LEU A 154 -2.10 -7.45 1.98
N LEU A 155 -1.88 -7.09 0.73
CA LEU A 155 -0.70 -6.34 0.30
C LEU A 155 -1.04 -4.86 0.18
N HIS A 156 -0.25 -4.03 0.83
CA HIS A 156 -0.37 -2.58 0.78
C HIS A 156 0.77 -2.01 -0.05
N GLY A 157 0.40 -1.36 -1.17
CA GLY A 157 1.33 -0.89 -2.19
C GLY A 157 1.94 0.48 -1.97
N GLY A 158 1.61 1.18 -0.87
CA GLY A 158 2.01 2.57 -0.64
C GLY A 158 0.80 3.51 -0.59
N ASP A 159 1.01 4.70 -0.04
CA ASP A 159 -0.02 5.72 0.22
C ASP A 159 -1.14 5.17 1.09
N GLN A 160 -0.77 4.50 2.19
CA GLN A 160 -1.78 3.99 3.11
C GLN A 160 -2.39 5.08 3.97
N ILE A 161 -1.65 6.17 4.14
CA ILE A 161 -2.14 7.46 4.62
C ILE A 161 -1.73 8.57 3.63
N TYR A 162 -2.39 9.72 3.74
CA TYR A 162 -1.99 10.95 3.06
C TYR A 162 -1.56 11.95 4.12
N ALA A 163 -0.25 12.11 4.28
CA ALA A 163 0.38 12.93 5.31
C ALA A 163 0.52 14.42 4.91
N ASP A 164 -0.03 14.81 3.76
CA ASP A 164 0.19 16.13 3.16
C ASP A 164 -0.34 17.27 4.04
N GLU A 165 -1.51 17.08 4.64
CA GLU A 165 -2.10 18.05 5.56
C GLU A 165 -1.25 18.28 6.82
N ILE A 166 -0.38 17.32 7.18
CA ILE A 166 0.55 17.47 8.30
C ILE A 166 1.48 18.66 8.06
N LEU A 167 1.77 18.99 6.80
CA LEU A 167 2.59 20.16 6.47
C LEU A 167 2.02 21.47 7.00
N SER A 168 0.70 21.53 7.22
CA SER A 168 -0.01 22.68 7.79
C SER A 168 -0.02 22.73 9.31
N SER A 169 0.41 21.67 9.99
CA SER A 169 0.31 21.50 11.46
C SER A 169 1.20 22.45 12.27
N HIS A 170 2.31 22.93 11.69
CA HIS A 170 3.30 23.74 12.40
C HIS A 170 3.89 24.86 11.51
N PRO A 171 4.11 26.09 12.03
CA PRO A 171 4.66 27.20 11.26
C PRO A 171 5.98 26.90 10.53
N LEU A 172 6.93 26.21 11.19
CA LEU A 172 8.20 25.81 10.57
C LEU A 172 8.03 24.84 9.40
N LEU A 173 7.03 23.96 9.49
CA LEU A 173 6.78 22.96 8.45
C LEU A 173 6.14 23.61 7.23
N ARG A 174 5.19 24.54 7.43
CA ARG A 174 4.65 25.40 6.37
C ARG A 174 5.72 26.22 5.68
N ALA A 175 6.58 26.89 6.46
CA ALA A 175 7.70 27.66 5.91
C ALA A 175 8.67 26.78 5.11
N TRP A 176 8.94 25.56 5.58
CA TRP A 176 9.76 24.59 4.84
C TRP A 176 9.08 24.13 3.54
N ALA A 177 7.77 23.89 3.57
CA ALA A 177 6.99 23.47 2.42
C ALA A 177 6.97 24.55 1.32
N ASP A 178 6.66 25.79 1.68
CA ASP A 178 6.47 26.94 0.78
C ASP A 178 7.80 27.57 0.31
N GLU A 179 8.78 27.68 1.20
CA GLU A 179 9.99 28.49 1.00
C GLU A 179 11.30 27.71 1.11
N GLY A 180 11.28 26.40 1.42
CA GLY A 180 12.48 25.62 1.73
C GLY A 180 13.54 25.60 0.62
N GLU A 181 13.14 25.85 -0.64
CA GLU A 181 14.08 26.00 -1.75
C GLU A 181 14.78 27.36 -1.78
N LYS A 182 14.14 28.43 -1.28
CA LYS A 182 14.59 29.82 -1.39
C LYS A 182 15.34 30.31 -0.16
N HIS A 183 14.97 29.86 1.04
CA HIS A 183 15.55 30.32 2.29
C HIS A 183 16.01 29.14 3.17
N SER A 184 17.15 29.30 3.85
CA SER A 184 17.61 28.29 4.81
C SER A 184 16.92 28.57 6.13
N LEU A 185 16.07 27.66 6.58
CA LEU A 185 15.55 27.72 7.95
C LEU A 185 16.63 27.24 8.91
N HIS A 186 16.85 28.01 9.98
CA HIS A 186 17.80 27.71 11.04
C HIS A 186 17.06 27.67 12.39
N PRO A 187 16.14 26.69 12.59
CA PRO A 187 15.43 26.56 13.84
C PRO A 187 16.39 26.20 14.98
N SER A 188 16.10 26.71 16.17
CA SER A 188 16.73 26.31 17.42
C SER A 188 16.34 24.88 17.82
N GLU A 189 17.08 24.28 18.76
CA GLU A 189 16.75 22.94 19.27
C GLU A 189 15.36 22.89 19.92
N ALA A 190 14.98 23.92 20.68
CA ALA A 190 13.67 24.00 21.31
C ALA A 190 12.52 24.04 20.27
N GLU A 191 12.72 24.78 19.19
CA GLU A 191 11.78 24.83 18.06
C GLU A 191 11.66 23.48 17.33
N LEU A 192 12.76 22.73 17.22
CA LEU A 192 12.76 21.38 16.65
C LEU A 192 12.04 20.38 17.58
N ASP A 193 12.19 20.50 18.90
CA ASP A 193 11.49 19.63 19.86
C ASP A 193 9.97 19.87 19.85
N GLU A 194 9.54 21.13 19.75
CA GLU A 194 8.14 21.50 19.57
C GLU A 194 7.59 20.95 18.25
N LEU A 195 8.33 21.14 17.15
CA LEU A 195 7.98 20.60 15.85
C LEU A 195 7.85 19.07 15.90
N ARG A 196 8.80 18.35 16.53
CA ARG A 196 8.75 16.88 16.66
C ARG A 196 7.49 16.42 17.36
N THR A 197 7.09 17.11 18.42
CA THR A 197 5.87 16.81 19.17
C THR A 197 4.63 17.04 18.31
N SER A 198 4.56 18.17 17.60
CA SER A 198 3.44 18.51 16.71
C SER A 198 3.29 17.52 15.55
N VAL A 199 4.40 17.16 14.91
CA VAL A 199 4.41 16.24 13.76
C VAL A 199 4.04 14.83 14.20
N ARG A 200 4.58 14.33 15.32
CA ARG A 200 4.19 13.01 15.88
C ARG A 200 2.69 12.93 16.15
N ARG A 201 2.12 13.94 16.81
CA ARG A 201 0.68 14.00 17.08
C ARG A 201 -0.13 13.93 15.79
N SER A 202 0.26 14.73 14.79
CA SER A 202 -0.45 14.79 13.50
C SER A 202 -0.41 13.47 12.74
N PHE A 203 0.73 12.77 12.73
CA PHE A 203 0.83 11.43 12.13
C PHE A 203 -0.07 10.42 12.84
N ILE A 204 -0.08 10.42 14.17
CA ILE A 204 -0.90 9.49 14.94
C ILE A 204 -2.38 9.74 14.68
N ASP A 205 -2.81 10.99 14.61
CA ASP A 205 -4.19 11.32 14.29
C ASP A 205 -4.55 10.92 12.86
N CYS A 206 -3.64 11.11 11.89
CA CYS A 206 -3.81 10.63 10.52
C CYS A 206 -3.95 9.10 10.47
N TYR A 207 -2.99 8.36 11.05
CA TYR A 207 -3.08 6.89 11.15
C TYR A 207 -4.35 6.45 11.90
N SER A 208 -4.77 7.20 12.92
CA SER A 208 -5.96 6.87 13.69
C SER A 208 -7.24 7.02 12.89
N GLY A 209 -7.38 8.11 12.15
CA GLY A 209 -8.54 8.34 11.29
C GLY A 209 -8.63 7.33 10.14
N VAL A 210 -7.48 6.89 9.62
CA VAL A 210 -7.45 5.97 8.46
C VAL A 210 -7.55 4.50 8.88
N LEU A 211 -6.67 4.03 9.76
CA LEU A 211 -6.63 2.62 10.16
C LEU A 211 -7.72 2.25 11.17
N GLY A 212 -8.23 3.23 11.92
CA GLY A 212 -9.35 3.06 12.84
C GLY A 212 -10.72 2.94 12.16
N SER A 213 -10.81 3.10 10.84
CA SER A 213 -12.10 2.98 10.15
C SER A 213 -12.65 1.54 10.20
N ASP A 214 -13.96 1.40 10.42
CA ASP A 214 -14.62 0.09 10.67
C ASP A 214 -14.20 -0.98 9.66
N GLU A 215 -14.23 -0.66 8.36
CA GLU A 215 -13.95 -1.65 7.31
C GLU A 215 -12.47 -2.07 7.26
N SER A 216 -11.54 -1.12 7.37
CA SER A 216 -10.10 -1.42 7.33
C SER A 216 -9.66 -2.16 8.60
N ASN A 217 -10.12 -1.70 9.77
CA ASN A 217 -9.82 -2.31 11.06
C ASN A 217 -10.34 -3.76 11.11
N TRP A 218 -11.61 -3.97 10.75
CA TRP A 218 -12.22 -5.30 10.74
C TRP A 218 -11.45 -6.29 9.85
N LEU A 219 -11.03 -5.85 8.66
CA LEU A 219 -10.32 -6.68 7.69
C LEU A 219 -8.87 -6.96 8.13
N MET A 220 -8.14 -5.94 8.58
CA MET A 220 -6.75 -6.08 9.04
C MET A 220 -6.66 -6.90 10.34
N GLY A 221 -7.74 -7.02 11.11
CA GLY A 221 -7.84 -7.98 12.22
C GLY A 221 -8.04 -9.44 11.79
N ARG A 222 -8.28 -9.72 10.51
CA ARG A 222 -8.60 -11.05 9.98
C ARG A 222 -7.70 -11.49 8.82
N VAL A 223 -7.02 -10.55 8.16
CA VAL A 223 -6.09 -10.82 7.07
C VAL A 223 -4.73 -10.22 7.42
N PRO A 224 -3.66 -11.03 7.51
CA PRO A 224 -2.31 -10.53 7.73
C PRO A 224 -1.88 -9.59 6.60
N SER A 225 -1.32 -8.44 6.98
CA SER A 225 -0.81 -7.43 6.07
C SER A 225 0.69 -7.54 5.85
N LEU A 226 1.13 -7.20 4.63
CA LEU A 226 2.50 -6.79 4.31
C LEU A 226 2.42 -5.43 3.60
N THR A 227 3.30 -4.51 4.00
CA THR A 227 3.20 -3.11 3.57
C THR A 227 4.50 -2.59 2.98
N MET A 228 4.39 -1.65 2.05
CA MET A 228 5.45 -0.71 1.71
C MET A 228 4.89 0.70 1.81
N TRP A 229 5.75 1.69 2.08
CA TRP A 229 5.39 3.09 1.99
C TRP A 229 5.60 3.65 0.59
N ASP A 230 4.91 4.75 0.30
CA ASP A 230 5.26 5.68 -0.77
C ASP A 230 5.48 7.10 -0.22
N ASP A 231 5.46 8.13 -1.07
CA ASP A 231 5.73 9.50 -0.65
C ASP A 231 4.61 10.09 0.19
N HIS A 232 3.33 9.84 -0.08
CA HIS A 232 2.25 10.37 0.77
C HIS A 232 2.22 9.80 2.19
N ASP A 233 2.94 8.69 2.46
CA ASP A 233 3.21 8.25 3.84
C ASP A 233 4.20 9.18 4.59
N ILE A 234 4.82 10.14 3.89
CA ILE A 234 5.76 11.15 4.39
C ILE A 234 5.24 12.58 4.05
N CYS A 235 5.22 12.92 2.76
CA CYS A 235 4.53 14.02 2.09
C CYS A 235 4.72 13.91 0.56
N ASP A 236 3.78 14.44 -0.22
CA ASP A 236 3.78 14.53 -1.68
C ASP A 236 5.16 14.90 -2.27
N GLY A 237 5.65 14.08 -3.20
CA GLY A 237 6.90 14.29 -3.92
C GLY A 237 8.16 14.00 -3.11
N TRP A 238 8.06 13.33 -1.96
CA TRP A 238 9.23 12.98 -1.14
C TRP A 238 10.25 12.15 -1.93
N GLY A 239 11.49 12.65 -1.97
CA GLY A 239 12.58 12.08 -2.77
C GLY A 239 12.77 12.71 -4.16
N SER A 240 11.74 13.39 -4.68
CA SER A 240 11.80 14.21 -5.90
C SER A 240 12.09 15.70 -5.61
N MET A 241 11.96 16.12 -4.36
CA MET A 241 12.38 17.43 -3.85
C MET A 241 13.91 17.62 -3.85
N SER A 242 14.37 18.87 -3.75
CA SER A 242 15.82 19.17 -3.75
C SER A 242 16.53 18.59 -2.53
N ASP A 243 17.77 18.14 -2.70
CA ASP A 243 18.61 17.66 -1.59
C ASP A 243 18.68 18.68 -0.45
N ARG A 244 18.73 19.98 -0.78
CA ARG A 244 18.67 21.08 0.18
C ARG A 244 17.40 21.05 1.03
N LYS A 245 16.23 20.77 0.44
CA LYS A 245 14.94 20.70 1.14
C LYS A 245 14.87 19.42 1.98
N LEU A 246 15.29 18.28 1.44
CA LEU A 246 15.30 16.98 2.14
C LEU A 246 16.27 16.96 3.34
N ASP A 247 17.47 17.52 3.16
CA ASP A 247 18.53 17.51 4.18
C ASP A 247 18.41 18.70 5.18
N ALA A 248 17.46 19.62 4.98
CA ALA A 248 17.17 20.69 5.94
C ALA A 248 16.75 20.09 7.31
N PRO A 249 17.03 20.77 8.45
CA PRO A 249 16.63 20.26 9.77
C PRO A 249 15.15 19.86 9.88
N VAL A 250 14.26 20.68 9.30
CA VAL A 250 12.81 20.41 9.26
C VAL A 250 12.48 19.17 8.41
N GLY A 251 13.09 19.05 7.22
CA GLY A 251 12.87 17.91 6.33
C GLY A 251 13.36 16.60 6.95
N ARG A 252 14.56 16.58 7.55
CA ARG A 252 15.08 15.40 8.26
C ARG A 252 14.18 14.99 9.42
N LEU A 253 13.71 15.94 10.22
CA LEU A 253 12.79 15.66 11.31
C LEU A 253 11.45 15.10 10.82
N LEU A 254 10.88 15.67 9.75
CA LEU A 254 9.65 15.13 9.13
C LEU A 254 9.84 13.66 8.74
N PHE A 255 10.94 13.35 8.03
CA PHE A 255 11.25 11.99 7.62
C PHE A 255 11.47 11.03 8.79
N GLU A 256 12.20 11.46 9.82
CA GLU A 256 12.43 10.67 11.03
C GLU A 256 11.09 10.28 11.69
N VAL A 257 10.18 11.24 11.85
CA VAL A 257 8.87 11.00 12.46
C VAL A 257 7.96 10.17 11.56
N ALA A 258 7.96 10.40 10.25
CA ALA A 258 7.20 9.60 9.29
C ALA A 258 7.65 8.13 9.32
N ARG A 259 8.96 7.89 9.29
CA ARG A 259 9.55 6.54 9.39
C ARG A 259 9.21 5.88 10.73
N GLU A 260 9.33 6.61 11.83
CA GLU A 260 8.93 6.16 13.17
C GLU A 260 7.48 5.67 13.19
N CYS A 261 6.55 6.48 12.67
CA CYS A 261 5.13 6.14 12.64
C CYS A 261 4.84 4.99 11.66
N PHE A 262 5.50 4.95 10.51
CA PHE A 262 5.38 3.85 9.57
C PHE A 262 5.82 2.50 10.18
N LEU A 263 6.94 2.48 10.91
CA LEU A 263 7.41 1.29 11.62
C LEU A 263 6.37 0.80 12.66
N VAL A 264 5.76 1.73 13.39
CA VAL A 264 4.76 1.42 14.42
C VAL A 264 3.44 0.95 13.82
N PHE A 265 2.86 1.70 12.88
CA PHE A 265 1.48 1.52 12.42
C PHE A 265 1.33 0.68 11.15
N GLN A 266 2.39 0.52 10.35
CA GLN A 266 2.33 -0.29 9.13
C GLN A 266 3.24 -1.50 9.18
N PHE A 267 4.33 -1.45 9.95
CA PHE A 267 5.09 -2.65 10.25
C PHE A 267 4.61 -3.31 11.52
N GLY A 268 4.23 -2.60 12.58
CA GLY A 268 3.89 -3.21 13.87
C GLY A 268 5.11 -3.52 14.74
N VAL A 269 6.16 -2.72 14.66
CA VAL A 269 7.39 -2.83 15.46
C VAL A 269 7.68 -1.53 16.21
N ALA A 270 8.50 -1.58 17.25
CA ALA A 270 8.97 -0.36 17.90
C ALA A 270 9.90 0.44 16.98
N PRO A 271 9.98 1.78 17.10
CA PRO A 271 10.78 2.62 16.21
C PRO A 271 12.28 2.29 16.15
N ASP A 272 12.82 1.67 17.20
CA ASP A 272 14.21 1.27 17.35
C ASP A 272 14.47 -0.20 16.96
N GLU A 273 13.43 -0.95 16.58
CA GLU A 273 13.53 -2.33 16.12
C GLU A 273 13.65 -2.41 14.59
N VAL A 274 14.46 -3.36 14.11
CA VAL A 274 14.47 -3.72 12.68
C VAL A 274 13.47 -4.84 12.44
N PRO A 275 12.46 -4.66 11.57
CA PRO A 275 11.49 -5.72 11.31
C PRO A 275 12.14 -7.02 10.82
N GLU A 276 11.60 -8.17 11.24
CA GLU A 276 12.18 -9.49 10.94
C GLU A 276 12.28 -9.73 9.41
N ILE A 277 11.36 -9.17 8.63
CA ILE A 277 11.28 -9.35 7.17
C ILE A 277 12.22 -8.43 6.35
N VAL A 278 12.74 -7.35 6.95
CA VAL A 278 13.57 -6.33 6.26
C VAL A 278 15.00 -6.81 6.09
N ILE A 279 15.50 -6.99 4.86
CA ILE A 279 16.78 -7.65 4.60
C ILE A 279 17.96 -6.94 5.27
N ASP A 280 18.04 -5.62 5.11
CA ASP A 280 19.11 -4.80 5.68
C ASP A 280 18.96 -4.62 7.20
N ARG A 281 19.90 -5.20 7.96
CA ARG A 281 19.90 -5.13 9.43
C ARG A 281 20.45 -3.83 9.99
N THR A 282 20.98 -2.94 9.16
CA THR A 282 21.28 -1.56 9.57
C THR A 282 20.04 -0.66 9.54
N ALA A 283 18.93 -1.15 8.96
CA ALA A 283 17.71 -0.40 8.74
C ALA A 283 17.93 0.95 8.02
N SER A 284 18.91 1.00 7.10
CA SER A 284 19.07 2.13 6.18
C SER A 284 18.02 2.09 5.08
N THR A 285 17.63 0.89 4.66
CA THR A 285 16.53 0.61 3.73
C THR A 285 15.49 -0.28 4.43
N LEU A 286 14.22 -0.10 4.09
CA LEU A 286 13.13 -0.98 4.50
C LEU A 286 12.82 -2.06 3.44
N THR A 287 13.77 -2.34 2.52
CA THR A 287 13.60 -3.41 1.55
C THR A 287 13.41 -4.75 2.26
N TRP A 288 12.31 -5.44 1.96
CA TRP A 288 11.95 -6.69 2.62
C TRP A 288 11.62 -7.82 1.64
N HIS A 289 11.74 -9.05 2.14
CA HIS A 289 11.39 -10.27 1.41
C HIS A 289 10.71 -11.27 2.35
N VAL A 290 9.53 -11.73 1.95
CA VAL A 290 8.81 -12.82 2.62
C VAL A 290 8.71 -14.01 1.68
N LYS A 291 9.16 -15.18 2.16
CA LYS A 291 9.01 -16.46 1.46
C LYS A 291 7.87 -17.27 2.09
N LEU A 292 6.91 -17.65 1.26
CA LEU A 292 5.78 -18.51 1.56
C LEU A 292 5.83 -19.77 0.68
N THR A 293 4.92 -20.72 0.91
CA THR A 293 4.87 -21.97 0.13
C THR A 293 4.58 -21.70 -1.35
N GLY A 294 5.61 -21.81 -2.19
CA GLY A 294 5.53 -21.58 -3.64
C GLY A 294 5.35 -20.11 -4.05
N LEU A 295 5.61 -19.17 -3.15
CA LEU A 295 5.44 -17.73 -3.36
C LEU A 295 6.54 -16.92 -2.66
N HIS A 296 7.08 -15.94 -3.37
CA HIS A 296 7.99 -14.92 -2.85
C HIS A 296 7.29 -13.57 -2.99
N VAL A 297 7.25 -12.77 -1.92
CA VAL A 297 6.79 -11.38 -1.97
C VAL A 297 7.97 -10.50 -1.60
N ILE A 298 8.32 -9.58 -2.49
CA ILE A 298 9.50 -8.70 -2.35
C ILE A 298 9.04 -7.26 -2.56
N ALA A 299 9.38 -6.36 -1.64
CA ALA A 299 9.19 -4.93 -1.83
C ALA A 299 10.51 -4.19 -1.63
N PRO A 300 11.14 -3.65 -2.69
CA PRO A 300 12.20 -2.66 -2.55
C PRO A 300 11.66 -1.39 -1.87
N ASP A 301 12.49 -0.76 -1.06
CA ASP A 301 12.20 0.55 -0.49
C ASP A 301 12.58 1.66 -1.48
N LEU A 302 11.56 2.34 -2.00
CA LEU A 302 11.74 3.37 -3.02
C LEU A 302 11.81 4.78 -2.44
N ARG A 303 11.83 4.95 -1.11
CA ARG A 303 11.76 6.27 -0.45
C ARG A 303 12.91 6.56 0.51
N SER A 304 13.43 5.60 1.27
CA SER A 304 14.47 5.90 2.29
C SER A 304 15.73 6.55 1.72
N GLU A 305 16.23 6.02 0.61
CA GLU A 305 17.48 6.45 0.00
C GLU A 305 17.27 7.35 -1.24
N ARG A 306 15.99 7.60 -1.59
CA ARG A 306 15.60 8.33 -2.79
C ARG A 306 16.10 9.77 -2.74
N ARG A 307 16.56 10.24 -3.89
CA ARG A 307 16.99 11.61 -4.19
C ARG A 307 16.58 11.94 -5.63
N ARG A 308 16.66 13.20 -6.05
CA ARG A 308 16.23 13.67 -7.39
C ARG A 308 16.77 12.88 -8.60
N ARG A 309 17.88 12.18 -8.43
CA ARG A 309 18.58 11.47 -9.50
C ARG A 309 18.89 10.02 -9.14
N ARG A 310 18.26 9.51 -8.08
CA ARG A 310 18.53 8.19 -7.53
C ARG A 310 17.28 7.66 -6.83
N VAL A 311 16.79 6.50 -7.24
CA VAL A 311 15.67 5.82 -6.57
C VAL A 311 16.15 5.06 -5.34
N MET A 312 17.19 4.23 -5.47
CA MET A 312 17.74 3.44 -4.36
C MET A 312 19.23 3.70 -4.18
N GLY A 313 19.69 3.69 -2.92
CA GLY A 313 21.11 3.73 -2.61
C GLY A 313 21.76 2.36 -2.79
N GLU A 314 23.05 2.28 -2.47
CA GLU A 314 23.81 1.03 -2.60
C GLU A 314 23.21 -0.07 -1.71
N THR A 315 22.81 0.29 -0.48
CA THR A 315 22.21 -0.65 0.48
C THR A 315 20.87 -1.18 -0.01
N GLY A 316 19.97 -0.34 -0.52
CA GLY A 316 18.71 -0.75 -1.12
C GLY A 316 18.90 -1.67 -2.33
N TRP A 317 19.84 -1.33 -3.21
CA TRP A 317 20.17 -2.19 -4.35
C TRP A 317 20.76 -3.54 -3.96
N GLN A 318 21.62 -3.57 -2.92
CA GLN A 318 22.16 -4.81 -2.39
C GLN A 318 21.05 -5.67 -1.77
N ALA A 319 20.18 -5.07 -0.95
CA ALA A 319 19.05 -5.76 -0.34
C ALA A 319 18.09 -6.36 -1.38
N LEU A 320 17.76 -5.61 -2.44
CA LEU A 320 16.95 -6.15 -3.55
C LEU A 320 17.68 -7.28 -4.28
N SER A 321 18.98 -7.16 -4.50
CA SER A 321 19.78 -8.20 -5.16
C SER A 321 19.80 -9.49 -4.33
N ASP A 322 19.94 -9.38 -3.01
CA ASP A 322 19.89 -10.52 -2.09
C ASP A 322 18.51 -11.17 -2.06
N ALA A 323 17.43 -10.36 -2.06
CA ALA A 323 16.05 -10.84 -2.14
C ALA A 323 15.82 -11.70 -3.40
N LEU A 324 16.25 -11.18 -4.56
CA LEU A 324 16.10 -11.85 -5.85
C LEU A 324 17.00 -13.09 -5.95
N ALA A 325 18.19 -13.06 -5.36
CA ALA A 325 19.10 -14.20 -5.32
C ALA A 325 18.58 -15.37 -4.46
N ALA A 326 17.75 -15.08 -3.45
CA ALA A 326 17.10 -16.09 -2.61
C ALA A 326 15.91 -16.81 -3.30
N VAL A 327 15.53 -16.38 -4.51
CA VAL A 327 14.48 -17.02 -5.30
C VAL A 327 15.08 -18.19 -6.10
N HIS A 328 14.61 -19.40 -5.82
CA HIS A 328 15.02 -20.61 -6.54
C HIS A 328 13.85 -21.34 -7.20
N GLU A 329 12.65 -21.19 -6.64
CA GLU A 329 11.39 -21.73 -7.16
C GLU A 329 10.21 -20.96 -6.59
N GLY A 330 9.06 -21.01 -7.26
CA GLY A 330 7.83 -20.33 -6.83
C GLY A 330 7.65 -18.97 -7.50
N ARG A 331 6.40 -18.48 -7.52
CA ARG A 331 6.07 -17.19 -8.14
C ARG A 331 6.64 -16.04 -7.30
N VAL A 332 7.16 -15.01 -7.96
CA VAL A 332 7.59 -13.77 -7.34
C VAL A 332 6.54 -12.69 -7.58
N LEU A 333 6.05 -12.08 -6.50
CA LEU A 333 5.32 -10.83 -6.52
C LEU A 333 6.26 -9.72 -6.06
N LEU A 334 6.68 -8.87 -6.98
CA LEU A 334 7.45 -7.67 -6.65
C LEU A 334 6.47 -6.51 -6.46
N ILE A 335 6.48 -5.87 -5.29
CA ILE A 335 5.70 -4.66 -5.04
C ILE A 335 6.57 -3.44 -5.37
N SER A 336 6.06 -2.54 -6.19
CA SER A 336 6.72 -1.27 -6.52
C SER A 336 5.69 -0.17 -6.35
N SER A 337 5.92 0.72 -5.39
CA SER A 337 4.94 1.75 -5.01
C SER A 337 4.57 2.64 -6.21
N VAL A 338 5.60 3.09 -6.93
CA VAL A 338 5.47 3.66 -8.28
C VAL A 338 5.52 2.60 -9.40
N PRO A 339 4.70 2.69 -10.46
CA PRO A 339 4.73 1.76 -11.60
C PRO A 339 6.10 1.58 -12.27
N ALA A 340 6.63 0.36 -12.24
CA ALA A 340 7.88 0.01 -12.94
C ALA A 340 7.72 -0.04 -14.48
N LEU A 341 6.53 -0.39 -14.97
CA LEU A 341 6.16 -0.36 -16.38
C LEU A 341 5.20 0.81 -16.61
N GLY A 342 5.50 1.65 -17.59
CA GLY A 342 4.75 2.88 -17.82
C GLY A 342 4.91 3.44 -19.22
N PRO A 343 4.13 4.47 -19.57
CA PRO A 343 4.22 5.14 -20.85
C PRO A 343 5.53 5.93 -20.96
N ARG A 344 5.90 6.33 -22.18
CA ARG A 344 7.10 7.14 -22.39
C ARG A 344 6.91 8.59 -21.92
N LEU A 345 7.23 8.84 -20.65
CA LEU A 345 7.13 10.16 -20.03
C LEU A 345 8.17 11.18 -20.53
N SER A 346 9.26 10.70 -21.16
CA SER A 346 10.35 11.56 -21.66
C SER A 346 9.92 12.57 -22.75
N TRP A 347 8.84 12.34 -23.50
CA TRP A 347 8.32 13.33 -24.45
C TRP A 347 7.58 14.47 -23.75
N ILE A 348 6.89 14.17 -22.65
CA ILE A 348 6.17 15.16 -21.83
C ILE A 348 7.18 16.07 -21.15
N GLU A 349 8.21 15.50 -20.50
CA GLU A 349 9.31 16.27 -19.90
C GLU A 349 9.98 17.23 -20.92
N GLY A 350 10.07 16.82 -22.20
CA GLY A 350 10.70 17.64 -23.25
C GLY A 350 9.84 18.82 -23.70
N VAL A 351 8.51 18.64 -23.76
CA VAL A 351 7.55 19.70 -24.10
C VAL A 351 7.33 20.65 -22.91
N MET A 352 7.31 20.12 -21.68
CA MET A 352 7.12 20.90 -20.46
C MET A 352 8.28 21.86 -20.17
N ARG A 353 9.51 21.52 -20.55
CA ARG A 353 10.69 22.42 -20.46
C ARG A 353 10.54 23.75 -21.23
N LEU A 354 9.54 23.86 -22.10
CA LEU A 354 9.22 25.09 -22.83
C LEU A 354 8.25 26.01 -22.08
N TRP A 355 7.67 25.56 -20.94
CA TRP A 355 6.74 26.32 -20.10
C TRP A 355 7.27 26.49 -18.66
N PRO A 356 7.45 27.73 -18.15
CA PRO A 356 8.10 27.99 -16.86
C PRO A 356 7.34 27.53 -15.60
N ASP A 357 6.00 27.48 -15.62
CA ASP A 357 5.16 27.32 -14.41
C ASP A 357 4.79 25.86 -14.09
N MET A 358 5.69 24.90 -14.34
CA MET A 358 5.40 23.46 -14.32
C MET A 358 6.14 22.64 -13.24
N GLN A 359 6.63 23.28 -12.17
CA GLN A 359 7.48 22.61 -11.16
C GLN A 359 6.83 21.36 -10.54
N LYS A 360 5.54 21.41 -10.18
CA LYS A 360 4.80 20.24 -9.65
C LYS A 360 4.81 19.07 -10.64
N TYR A 361 4.42 19.32 -11.89
CA TYR A 361 4.46 18.30 -12.95
C TYR A 361 5.88 17.77 -13.23
N GLU A 362 6.92 18.59 -13.06
CA GLU A 362 8.30 18.12 -13.22
C GLU A 362 8.71 17.17 -12.08
N ASP A 363 8.28 17.46 -10.85
CA ASP A 363 8.53 16.60 -9.70
C ASP A 363 7.72 15.29 -9.78
N ASP A 364 6.44 15.33 -10.19
CA ASP A 364 5.63 14.13 -10.45
C ASP A 364 6.27 13.22 -11.52
N LEU A 365 6.80 13.81 -12.61
CA LEU A 365 7.47 13.06 -13.67
C LEU A 365 8.82 12.47 -13.21
N ARG A 366 9.52 13.16 -12.30
CA ARG A 366 10.76 12.66 -11.70
C ARG A 366 10.48 11.51 -10.74
N ASP A 367 9.34 11.52 -10.09
CA ASP A 367 8.97 10.50 -9.13
C ASP A 367 8.83 9.09 -9.74
N GLN A 368 8.60 9.05 -11.05
CA GLN A 368 8.41 7.84 -11.80
C GLN A 368 9.73 7.18 -12.25
N TRP A 369 9.72 5.84 -12.37
CA TRP A 369 10.83 5.06 -12.93
C TRP A 369 11.21 5.52 -14.35
N GLN A 370 10.24 6.01 -15.11
CA GLN A 370 10.40 6.42 -16.50
C GLN A 370 11.08 7.80 -16.64
N SER A 371 11.37 8.49 -15.53
CA SER A 371 12.15 9.72 -15.57
C SER A 371 13.50 9.51 -16.23
N ARG A 372 13.95 10.49 -17.02
CA ARG A 372 15.31 10.47 -17.59
C ARG A 372 16.40 10.34 -16.53
N ALA A 373 16.16 10.89 -15.33
CA ALA A 373 17.11 10.85 -14.24
C ALA A 373 17.36 9.43 -13.73
N HIS A 374 16.34 8.56 -13.81
CA HIS A 374 16.35 7.21 -13.24
C HIS A 374 16.60 6.11 -14.27
N ARG A 375 16.88 6.47 -15.52
CA ARG A 375 16.99 5.50 -16.63
C ARG A 375 17.98 4.36 -16.40
N ALA A 376 19.12 4.63 -15.74
CA ALA A 376 20.11 3.58 -15.46
C ALA A 376 19.58 2.57 -14.43
N GLU A 377 18.99 3.07 -13.35
CA GLU A 377 18.36 2.28 -12.29
C GLU A 377 17.14 1.52 -12.79
N TRP A 378 16.32 2.14 -13.63
CA TRP A 378 15.17 1.49 -14.24
C TRP A 378 15.58 0.30 -15.12
N ARG A 379 16.63 0.44 -15.94
CA ARG A 379 17.20 -0.70 -16.69
C ARG A 379 17.70 -1.78 -15.75
N ARG A 380 18.46 -1.42 -14.72
CA ARG A 380 18.99 -2.37 -13.73
C ARG A 380 17.86 -3.17 -13.07
N LEU A 381 16.76 -2.52 -12.69
CA LEU A 381 15.58 -3.19 -12.16
C LEU A 381 15.02 -4.19 -13.17
N LEU A 382 14.69 -3.75 -14.37
CA LEU A 382 14.07 -4.59 -15.40
C LEU A 382 14.95 -5.78 -15.81
N GLU A 383 16.25 -5.58 -15.95
CA GLU A 383 17.22 -6.64 -16.24
C GLU A 383 17.31 -7.66 -15.09
N SER A 384 17.27 -7.18 -13.84
CA SER A 384 17.28 -8.06 -12.65
C SER A 384 16.00 -8.92 -12.58
N LEU A 385 14.84 -8.32 -12.87
CA LEU A 385 13.57 -9.06 -12.92
C LEU A 385 13.52 -10.04 -14.09
N ALA A 386 14.00 -9.64 -15.27
CA ALA A 386 14.09 -10.53 -16.43
C ALA A 386 14.98 -11.74 -16.15
N LYS A 387 16.11 -11.53 -15.45
CA LYS A 387 17.03 -12.60 -15.08
C LYS A 387 16.36 -13.65 -14.18
N VAL A 388 15.60 -13.23 -13.18
CA VAL A 388 14.82 -14.15 -12.32
C VAL A 388 13.69 -14.80 -13.11
N HIS A 389 12.98 -14.05 -13.95
CA HIS A 389 11.86 -14.56 -14.73
C HIS A 389 12.24 -15.57 -15.82
N ALA A 390 13.50 -15.55 -16.27
CA ALA A 390 13.98 -16.44 -17.33
C ALA A 390 13.90 -17.93 -16.96
N ASP A 391 13.92 -18.28 -15.67
CA ASP A 391 13.60 -19.63 -15.21
C ASP A 391 12.06 -19.78 -15.07
N PRO A 392 11.42 -20.70 -15.83
CA PRO A 392 9.98 -20.93 -15.75
C PRO A 392 9.46 -21.32 -14.36
N LYS A 393 10.33 -21.76 -13.44
CA LYS A 393 9.98 -22.06 -12.05
C LYS A 393 9.80 -20.83 -11.19
N THR A 394 10.27 -19.66 -11.65
CA THR A 394 10.27 -18.40 -10.90
C THR A 394 9.58 -17.28 -11.67
N PRO A 395 8.30 -17.45 -12.07
CA PRO A 395 7.57 -16.41 -12.80
C PRO A 395 7.44 -15.14 -11.94
N VAL A 396 7.57 -13.97 -12.56
CA VAL A 396 7.61 -12.68 -11.87
C VAL A 396 6.38 -11.88 -12.28
N THR A 397 5.73 -11.26 -11.30
CA THR A 397 4.63 -10.31 -11.51
C THR A 397 4.91 -9.09 -10.65
N VAL A 398 4.78 -7.90 -11.24
CA VAL A 398 4.93 -6.63 -10.53
C VAL A 398 3.55 -6.11 -10.12
N LEU A 399 3.41 -5.66 -8.87
CA LEU A 399 2.21 -5.01 -8.34
C LEU A 399 2.55 -3.55 -8.04
N SER A 400 1.69 -2.62 -8.45
CA SER A 400 1.96 -1.18 -8.26
C SER A 400 0.72 -0.36 -7.95
N GLY A 401 0.96 0.77 -7.27
CA GLY A 401 -0.03 1.77 -6.86
C GLY A 401 0.18 3.12 -7.56
N GLU A 402 0.10 4.21 -6.78
CA GLU A 402 0.42 5.61 -7.11
C GLU A 402 -0.54 6.34 -8.07
N ILE A 403 -0.79 5.80 -9.26
CA ILE A 403 -1.31 6.63 -10.37
C ILE A 403 -2.83 6.91 -10.36
N HIS A 404 -3.52 6.57 -9.26
CA HIS A 404 -4.97 6.69 -9.01
C HIS A 404 -5.88 6.04 -10.09
N LEU A 405 -5.31 5.12 -10.87
CA LEU A 405 -5.94 4.47 -12.02
C LEU A 405 -5.64 2.97 -12.00
N ALA A 406 -6.57 2.17 -12.52
CA ALA A 406 -6.31 0.76 -12.78
C ALA A 406 -5.77 0.59 -14.22
N THR A 407 -4.65 -0.13 -14.35
CA THR A 407 -4.07 -0.48 -15.65
C THR A 407 -3.22 -1.74 -15.57
N ARG A 408 -2.68 -2.15 -16.72
CA ARG A 408 -1.73 -3.25 -16.82
C ARG A 408 -0.61 -2.91 -17.79
N GLY A 409 0.62 -3.29 -17.43
CA GLY A 409 1.78 -3.30 -18.33
C GLY A 409 2.24 -4.72 -18.62
N THR A 410 2.92 -4.90 -19.76
CA THR A 410 3.69 -6.12 -20.06
C THR A 410 5.09 -5.73 -20.50
N PHE A 411 6.10 -6.43 -19.97
CA PHE A 411 7.50 -6.32 -20.38
C PHE A 411 7.88 -7.61 -21.11
N ASP A 412 8.24 -7.49 -22.39
CA ASP A 412 8.43 -8.62 -23.30
C ASP A 412 9.77 -9.32 -23.07
N VAL A 413 9.71 -10.45 -22.36
CA VAL A 413 10.83 -11.31 -22.02
C VAL A 413 10.44 -12.78 -22.22
N SER A 414 11.43 -13.68 -22.28
CA SER A 414 11.20 -15.13 -22.34
C SER A 414 11.08 -15.71 -20.93
N PRO A 415 10.28 -16.78 -20.70
CA PRO A 415 9.46 -17.53 -21.68
C PRO A 415 8.11 -16.88 -22.00
N THR A 416 7.67 -15.95 -21.16
CA THR A 416 6.42 -15.19 -21.30
C THR A 416 6.66 -13.75 -20.84
N PRO A 417 5.83 -12.78 -21.24
CA PRO A 417 5.98 -11.42 -20.75
C PRO A 417 5.82 -11.34 -19.23
N ILE A 418 6.64 -10.52 -18.57
CA ILE A 418 6.38 -10.11 -17.17
C ILE A 418 5.18 -9.17 -17.17
N HIS A 419 4.22 -9.44 -16.29
CA HIS A 419 3.07 -8.58 -16.08
C HIS A 419 3.32 -7.58 -14.96
N GLN A 420 2.92 -6.32 -15.17
CA GLN A 420 2.66 -5.39 -14.10
C GLN A 420 1.16 -5.15 -13.98
N LEU A 421 0.63 -5.31 -12.77
CA LEU A 421 -0.76 -5.08 -12.44
C LEU A 421 -0.83 -3.83 -11.56
N VAL A 422 -1.53 -2.81 -12.03
CA VAL A 422 -1.67 -1.55 -11.30
C VAL A 422 -3.09 -1.45 -10.78
N ALA A 423 -3.23 -1.29 -9.47
CA ALA A 423 -4.50 -1.04 -8.81
C ALA A 423 -4.31 0.08 -7.81
N SER A 424 -4.77 1.27 -8.19
CA SER A 424 -4.51 2.49 -7.45
C SER A 424 -5.81 3.26 -7.24
N GLY A 425 -6.06 3.59 -5.96
CA GLY A 425 -7.21 4.30 -5.43
C GLY A 425 -8.23 3.37 -4.79
N ILE A 426 -7.94 2.76 -3.64
CA ILE A 426 -9.00 2.09 -2.86
C ILE A 426 -9.96 3.13 -2.26
N SER A 427 -9.43 4.25 -1.79
CA SER A 427 -10.21 5.37 -1.24
C SER A 427 -10.00 6.67 -2.04
N HIS A 428 -8.86 6.81 -2.72
CA HIS A 428 -8.53 7.99 -3.50
C HIS A 428 -9.49 8.22 -4.66
N PRO A 429 -10.06 9.43 -4.81
CA PRO A 429 -10.90 9.75 -5.96
C PRO A 429 -10.16 9.48 -7.28
N ALA A 430 -10.83 8.80 -8.20
CA ALA A 430 -10.23 8.55 -9.51
C ALA A 430 -10.08 9.87 -10.29
N PRO A 431 -8.97 10.08 -11.03
CA PRO A 431 -8.78 11.22 -11.91
C PRO A 431 -9.89 11.29 -12.97
N THR A 432 -10.04 12.44 -13.63
CA THR A 432 -11.07 12.58 -14.67
C THR A 432 -10.89 11.60 -15.84
N VAL A 433 -12.00 11.21 -16.49
CA VAL A 433 -11.96 10.35 -17.68
C VAL A 433 -11.13 11.00 -18.81
N LEU A 434 -11.18 12.33 -18.93
CA LEU A 434 -10.38 13.06 -19.91
C LEU A 434 -8.87 12.90 -19.67
N TYR A 435 -8.45 12.95 -18.40
CA TYR A 435 -7.06 12.70 -18.01
C TYR A 435 -6.63 11.27 -18.39
N ALA A 436 -7.46 10.27 -18.06
CA ALA A 436 -7.20 8.88 -18.43
C ALA A 436 -7.08 8.68 -19.95
N LEU A 437 -7.92 9.36 -20.75
CA LEU A 437 -7.84 9.33 -22.21
C LEU A 437 -6.56 9.99 -22.75
N GLY A 438 -6.07 11.03 -22.09
CA GLY A 438 -4.77 11.64 -22.41
C GLY A 438 -3.62 10.66 -22.19
N LEU A 439 -3.62 9.96 -21.06
CA LEU A 439 -2.64 8.90 -20.76
C LEU A 439 -2.75 7.72 -21.73
N ASP A 440 -3.96 7.33 -22.15
CA ASP A 440 -4.18 6.28 -23.17
C ASP A 440 -3.42 6.61 -24.48
N VAL A 441 -3.42 7.88 -24.91
CA VAL A 441 -2.70 8.31 -26.11
C VAL A 441 -1.20 8.18 -25.92
N LEU A 442 -0.68 8.64 -24.77
CA LEU A 442 0.74 8.58 -24.44
C LEU A 442 1.25 7.12 -24.32
N ALA A 443 0.44 6.24 -23.74
CA ALA A 443 0.77 4.84 -23.53
C ALA A 443 0.87 4.01 -24.81
N ARG A 444 0.34 4.50 -25.94
CA ARG A 444 0.57 3.90 -27.27
C ARG A 444 2.01 4.08 -27.73
N PHE A 445 2.71 5.08 -27.22
CA PHE A 445 4.12 5.32 -27.47
C PHE A 445 4.92 4.67 -26.33
N GLY A 446 5.13 3.36 -26.45
CA GLY A 446 5.90 2.58 -25.48
C GLY A 446 7.34 3.08 -25.32
N GLU A 447 7.93 2.80 -24.17
CA GLU A 447 9.35 3.02 -23.92
C GLU A 447 10.08 1.68 -23.77
N THR A 448 11.21 1.56 -24.45
CA THR A 448 12.05 0.35 -24.43
C THR A 448 13.38 0.72 -23.78
N PRO A 449 13.46 0.74 -22.44
CA PRO A 449 14.70 1.07 -21.72
C PRO A 449 15.76 -0.01 -21.89
N VAL A 450 15.35 -1.29 -21.94
CA VAL A 450 16.19 -2.47 -22.18
C VAL A 450 16.09 -2.86 -23.66
N PRO A 451 17.19 -2.84 -24.45
CA PRO A 451 17.15 -3.15 -25.87
C PRO A 451 16.57 -4.54 -26.16
N GLY A 452 15.65 -4.64 -27.13
CA GLY A 452 15.04 -5.91 -27.53
C GLY A 452 13.87 -6.39 -26.65
N HIS A 453 13.57 -5.69 -25.56
CA HIS A 453 12.53 -6.06 -24.60
C HIS A 453 11.49 -4.94 -24.46
N GLU A 454 10.40 -5.03 -25.22
CA GLU A 454 9.42 -3.96 -25.31
C GLU A 454 8.52 -3.88 -24.06
N ILE A 455 8.17 -2.65 -23.64
CA ILE A 455 7.12 -2.39 -22.67
C ILE A 455 5.85 -1.97 -23.41
N ARG A 456 4.74 -2.64 -23.10
CA ARG A 456 3.43 -2.34 -23.68
C ARG A 456 2.39 -2.20 -22.58
N MET A 457 1.74 -1.05 -22.52
CA MET A 457 0.56 -0.86 -21.68
C MET A 457 -0.65 -1.53 -22.33
N ARG A 458 -1.51 -2.12 -21.52
CA ARG A 458 -2.65 -2.95 -21.94
C ARG A 458 -3.90 -2.53 -21.16
N PRO A 459 -5.08 -2.57 -21.80
CA PRO A 459 -6.32 -2.46 -21.06
C PRO A 459 -6.50 -3.63 -20.09
N LEU A 460 -7.29 -3.41 -19.05
CA LEU A 460 -7.76 -4.49 -18.19
C LEU A 460 -8.60 -5.49 -19.02
N PRO A 461 -8.69 -6.78 -18.61
CA PRO A 461 -9.61 -7.71 -19.25
C PRO A 461 -11.03 -7.13 -19.33
N GLY A 462 -11.68 -7.25 -20.48
CA GLY A 462 -13.02 -6.71 -20.72
C GLY A 462 -13.10 -5.18 -20.84
N ARG A 463 -11.98 -4.45 -20.81
CA ARG A 463 -11.93 -3.00 -21.06
C ARG A 463 -11.26 -2.71 -22.40
N THR A 464 -11.61 -1.56 -22.98
CA THR A 464 -11.03 -1.05 -24.24
C THR A 464 -9.93 -0.03 -23.99
N SER A 465 -10.10 0.83 -22.98
CA SER A 465 -9.12 1.85 -22.56
C SER A 465 -8.00 1.24 -21.73
N ILE A 466 -6.78 1.75 -21.93
CA ILE A 466 -5.58 1.27 -21.22
C ILE A 466 -5.69 1.61 -19.74
N TYR A 467 -6.12 2.83 -19.43
CA TYR A 467 -6.36 3.29 -18.06
C TYR A 467 -7.86 3.30 -17.75
N THR A 468 -8.20 2.74 -16.58
CA THR A 468 -9.57 2.78 -16.05
C THR A 468 -9.63 3.75 -14.87
N SER A 469 -10.38 4.84 -15.06
CA SER A 469 -10.60 5.91 -14.07
C SER A 469 -11.76 5.54 -13.14
N GLN A 470 -11.49 4.64 -12.20
CA GLN A 470 -12.40 4.24 -11.13
C GLN A 470 -11.58 3.81 -9.91
N ARG A 471 -12.12 4.02 -8.71
CA ARG A 471 -11.58 3.38 -7.51
C ARG A 471 -11.60 1.87 -7.66
N ASN A 472 -10.59 1.22 -7.10
CA ASN A 472 -10.38 -0.19 -7.34
C ASN A 472 -9.50 -0.86 -6.29
N PHE A 473 -9.55 -2.19 -6.28
CA PHE A 473 -8.52 -3.03 -5.68
C PHE A 473 -8.27 -4.24 -6.59
N LEU A 474 -7.13 -4.91 -6.38
CA LEU A 474 -6.73 -6.09 -7.14
C LEU A 474 -6.85 -7.33 -6.27
N VAL A 475 -7.32 -8.43 -6.86
CA VAL A 475 -7.29 -9.75 -6.26
C VAL A 475 -6.45 -10.68 -7.13
N LEU A 476 -5.52 -11.39 -6.51
CA LEU A 476 -4.76 -12.47 -7.12
C LEU A 476 -5.19 -13.79 -6.51
N GLU A 477 -5.42 -14.80 -7.35
CA GLU A 477 -5.82 -16.12 -6.91
C GLU A 477 -4.91 -17.20 -7.49
N ARG A 478 -4.42 -18.10 -6.65
CA ARG A 478 -3.86 -19.39 -7.05
C ARG A 478 -4.93 -20.45 -6.81
N ARG A 479 -5.36 -21.14 -7.86
CA ARG A 479 -6.28 -22.29 -7.75
C ARG A 479 -5.72 -23.49 -8.47
N SER A 480 -5.52 -24.61 -7.76
CA SER A 480 -4.90 -25.82 -8.32
C SER A 480 -3.62 -25.51 -9.11
N GLY A 481 -2.76 -24.65 -8.54
CA GLY A 481 -1.49 -24.20 -9.14
C GLY A 481 -1.60 -23.13 -10.23
N HIS A 482 -2.80 -22.80 -10.73
CA HIS A 482 -3.01 -21.79 -11.77
C HIS A 482 -3.22 -20.41 -11.15
N TRP A 483 -2.54 -19.41 -11.69
CA TRP A 483 -2.60 -18.05 -11.19
C TRP A 483 -3.49 -17.17 -12.05
N THR A 484 -4.40 -16.47 -11.40
CA THR A 484 -5.25 -15.46 -12.04
C THR A 484 -5.25 -14.17 -11.26
N ALA A 485 -5.58 -13.08 -11.93
CA ALA A 485 -5.81 -11.79 -11.29
C ALA A 485 -7.05 -11.10 -11.86
N TYR A 486 -7.77 -10.35 -11.03
CA TYR A 486 -8.87 -9.51 -11.46
C TYR A 486 -8.95 -8.24 -10.63
N TRP A 487 -9.53 -7.19 -11.21
CA TRP A 487 -9.79 -5.94 -10.52
C TRP A 487 -11.25 -5.88 -10.11
N GLU A 488 -11.51 -5.39 -8.90
CA GLU A 488 -12.84 -4.94 -8.51
C GLU A 488 -12.91 -3.43 -8.76
N LEU A 489 -13.73 -3.00 -9.71
CA LEU A 489 -13.87 -1.58 -10.08
C LEU A 489 -15.15 -1.01 -9.45
N GLU A 490 -15.07 0.19 -8.91
CA GLU A 490 -16.16 0.79 -8.14
C GLU A 490 -17.49 0.85 -8.91
N LYS A 491 -17.48 1.32 -10.16
CA LYS A 491 -18.72 1.54 -10.93
C LYS A 491 -19.04 0.36 -11.82
N SER A 492 -18.01 -0.28 -12.37
CA SER A 492 -18.18 -1.31 -13.38
C SER A 492 -17.96 -2.74 -12.90
N GLY A 493 -17.70 -2.91 -11.60
CA GLY A 493 -17.56 -4.21 -10.93
C GLY A 493 -16.33 -5.00 -11.37
N ARG A 494 -16.34 -6.27 -11.00
CA ARG A 494 -15.30 -7.26 -11.29
C ARG A 494 -14.97 -7.37 -12.79
N THR A 495 -13.69 -7.31 -13.13
CA THR A 495 -13.20 -7.63 -14.48
C THR A 495 -13.15 -9.15 -14.72
N PRO A 496 -13.20 -9.62 -15.98
CA PRO A 496 -12.80 -10.98 -16.31
C PRO A 496 -11.40 -11.32 -15.75
N PRO A 497 -11.14 -12.58 -15.37
CA PRO A 497 -9.84 -12.97 -14.84
C PRO A 497 -8.76 -12.93 -15.92
N LEU A 498 -7.60 -12.40 -15.57
CA LEU A 498 -6.36 -12.46 -16.32
C LEU A 498 -5.57 -13.69 -15.91
N GLN A 499 -5.09 -14.48 -16.86
CA GLN A 499 -4.13 -15.57 -16.61
C GLN A 499 -2.71 -15.00 -16.50
N MET A 500 -1.90 -15.49 -15.54
CA MET A 500 -0.58 -14.97 -15.20
C MET A 500 0.54 -16.02 -15.19
#